data_AF-A0A822BV69-F1
#
_entry.id   AF-A0A822BV69-F1
#
_cell.length_a   1.000
_cell.length_b   1.000
_cell.length_c   1.000
_cell.angle_alpha   90.00
_cell.angle_beta   90.00
_cell.angle_gamma   90.00
#
_symmetry.space_group_name_H-M   'P 1'
#
loop_
_entity.id
_entity.type
_entity.pdbx_description
1 polymer ?
#
loop_
_entity_poly.entity_id
_entity_poly.type
_entity_poly.pdbx_seq_one_letter_code
_entity_poly.pdbx_strand_id
1 'polypeptide(L)'
;CAGTPQYLNSLLAKRANELRRVEIMGILPLDNTFTDPKFKDSFFVNSLFASAFVRPCIANGTASYIPTFLSEMPRLFDENILPLDAVFIHVSPPDRHGYCSLGVSVETTRAALRNAKKIFAQINRNMPRVHGDTFVHMNQMDAYVEHDEPLIEVDYSKEVSDVEITIGKRVAELIDNGSTRK
;
A
#
# COMPACT_ATOMS: atom_id res chain seq x y z
N CYS A 1 -2.87 1.26 -1.84
CA CYS A 1 -4.01 0.33 -1.95
C CYS A 1 -5.00 0.76 -0.87
N ALA A 2 -6.09 0.03 -0.65
CA ALA A 2 -7.02 0.36 0.43
C ALA A 2 -6.34 0.27 1.82
N GLY A 3 -5.25 -0.49 1.97
CA GLY A 3 -4.43 -0.54 3.18
C GLY A 3 -3.36 0.56 3.29
N THR A 4 -3.40 1.60 2.45
CA THR A 4 -2.52 2.77 2.62
C THR A 4 -3.01 3.60 3.80
N PRO A 5 -2.19 3.85 4.84
CA PRO A 5 -2.61 4.58 6.04
C PRO A 5 -2.71 6.09 5.75
N GLN A 6 -3.85 6.52 5.23
CA GLN A 6 -4.10 7.89 4.75
C GLN A 6 -3.83 8.92 5.84
N TYR A 7 -4.35 8.67 7.04
CA TYR A 7 -4.16 9.58 8.16
C TYR A 7 -2.69 9.74 8.53
N LEU A 8 -1.93 8.65 8.68
CA LEU A 8 -0.49 8.74 8.96
C LEU A 8 0.28 9.45 7.84
N ASN A 9 -0.04 9.15 6.58
CA ASN A 9 0.58 9.83 5.45
C ASN A 9 0.31 11.34 5.49
N SER A 10 -0.91 11.74 5.83
CA SER A 10 -1.29 13.15 5.98
C SER A 10 -0.52 13.84 7.11
N LEU A 11 -0.27 13.13 8.22
CA LEU A 11 0.52 13.66 9.34
C LEU A 11 1.99 13.84 8.97
N LEU A 12 2.57 12.90 8.21
CA LEU A 12 3.92 13.05 7.68
C LEU A 12 4.00 14.22 6.69
N ALA A 13 3.03 14.34 5.80
CA ALA A 13 2.98 15.43 4.81
C ALA A 13 2.86 16.82 5.46
N LYS A 14 2.14 16.95 6.58
CA LYS A 14 2.06 18.21 7.35
C LYS A 14 3.43 18.68 7.89
N ARG A 15 4.39 17.77 8.01
CA ARG A 15 5.76 18.04 8.48
C ARG A 15 6.76 18.24 7.34
N ALA A 16 6.28 18.39 6.09
CA ALA A 16 7.14 18.58 4.92
C ALA A 16 8.16 19.72 5.11
N ASN A 17 7.77 20.82 5.76
CA ASN A 17 8.65 21.94 6.05
C ASN A 17 9.87 21.55 6.93
N GLU A 18 9.76 20.53 7.78
CA GLU A 18 10.82 20.00 8.65
C GLU A 18 11.69 18.91 7.98
N LEU A 19 11.22 18.33 6.86
CA LEU A 19 11.81 17.13 6.26
C LEU A 19 12.40 17.44 4.88
N ARG A 20 13.50 16.77 4.52
CA ARG A 20 14.13 16.92 3.20
C ARG A 20 14.58 15.57 2.70
N ARG A 21 14.41 15.32 1.40
CA ARG A 21 14.89 14.11 0.70
C ARG A 21 14.39 12.81 1.33
N VAL A 22 13.15 12.81 1.81
CA VAL A 22 12.50 11.60 2.30
C VAL A 22 12.02 10.80 1.10
N GLU A 23 12.58 9.61 0.90
CA GLU A 23 12.13 8.69 -0.13
C GLU A 23 10.87 7.97 0.33
N ILE A 24 9.81 8.03 -0.49
CA ILE A 24 8.55 7.35 -0.24
C ILE A 24 8.42 6.20 -1.23
N MET A 25 8.26 5.00 -0.71
CA MET A 25 8.09 3.79 -1.50
C MET A 25 6.72 3.17 -1.26
N GLY A 26 6.11 2.68 -2.33
CA GLY A 26 4.83 1.98 -2.27
C GLY A 26 4.54 1.29 -3.60
N ILE A 27 3.57 0.38 -3.57
CA ILE A 27 3.11 -0.32 -4.78
C ILE A 27 2.04 0.53 -5.45
N LEU A 28 0.80 0.50 -4.96
CA LEU A 28 -0.34 1.12 -5.62
C LEU A 28 -0.92 2.26 -4.78
N PRO A 29 -0.32 3.45 -4.68
CA PRO A 29 -0.95 4.57 -3.97
C PRO A 29 -2.27 4.92 -4.67
N LEU A 30 -3.33 5.13 -3.87
CA LEU A 30 -4.67 5.53 -4.32
C LEU A 30 -4.96 7.01 -4.03
N ASP A 31 -3.91 7.76 -3.69
CA ASP A 31 -3.91 9.19 -3.43
C ASP A 31 -2.63 9.82 -4.01
N ASN A 32 -2.56 11.14 -3.95
CA ASN A 32 -1.41 11.93 -4.42
C ASN A 32 -0.67 12.67 -3.29
N THR A 33 -0.80 12.21 -2.04
CA THR A 33 -0.31 12.93 -0.85
C THR A 33 1.16 13.32 -0.98
N PHE A 34 2.01 12.38 -1.41
CA PHE A 34 3.46 12.61 -1.54
C PHE A 34 3.89 12.99 -2.96
N THR A 35 2.98 12.94 -3.94
CA THR A 35 3.26 13.38 -5.32
C THR A 35 2.77 14.80 -5.61
N ASP A 36 2.11 15.46 -4.64
CA ASP A 36 1.73 16.86 -4.74
C ASP A 36 2.98 17.75 -4.95
N PRO A 37 3.03 18.57 -6.03
CA PRO A 37 4.18 19.41 -6.34
C PRO A 37 4.65 20.32 -5.20
N LYS A 38 3.75 20.70 -4.28
CA LYS A 38 4.11 21.56 -3.13
C LYS A 38 5.08 20.88 -2.16
N PHE A 39 5.21 19.56 -2.22
CA PHE A 39 6.08 18.79 -1.33
C PHE A 39 7.35 18.25 -2.00
N LYS A 40 7.65 18.65 -3.25
CA LYS A 40 8.77 18.14 -4.06
C LYS A 40 10.15 18.25 -3.39
N ASP A 41 10.35 19.25 -2.52
CA ASP A 41 11.64 19.46 -1.84
C ASP A 41 11.79 18.56 -0.60
N SER A 42 10.67 17.98 -0.14
CA SER A 42 10.57 17.20 1.09
C SER A 42 10.51 15.71 0.80
N PHE A 43 9.66 15.30 -0.16
CA PHE A 43 9.41 13.92 -0.51
C PHE A 43 9.79 13.62 -1.96
N PHE A 44 10.33 12.43 -2.19
CA PHE A 44 10.55 11.88 -3.51
C PHE A 44 9.94 10.49 -3.58
N VAL A 45 8.98 10.29 -4.49
CA VAL A 45 8.30 9.00 -4.62
C VAL A 45 9.10 8.08 -5.54
N ASN A 46 9.54 6.95 -5.02
CA ASN A 46 10.17 5.88 -5.78
C ASN A 46 9.23 4.68 -5.80
N SER A 47 8.42 4.57 -6.86
CA SER A 47 7.28 3.66 -6.90
C SER A 47 7.66 2.28 -7.42
N LEU A 48 7.10 1.24 -6.81
CA LEU A 48 7.18 -0.14 -7.28
C LEU A 48 6.06 -0.50 -8.27
N PHE A 49 5.09 0.39 -8.46
CA PHE A 49 4.05 0.25 -9.49
C PHE A 49 3.58 1.61 -10.02
N ALA A 50 3.44 1.72 -11.35
CA ALA A 50 3.09 2.98 -12.01
C ALA A 50 1.56 3.20 -12.02
N SER A 51 1.01 3.63 -10.88
CA SER A 51 -0.42 3.94 -10.73
C SER A 51 -0.83 5.24 -11.46
N ALA A 52 -2.13 5.49 -11.60
CA ALA A 52 -2.65 6.72 -12.21
C ALA A 52 -2.14 8.00 -11.53
N PHE A 53 -1.90 7.95 -10.22
CA PHE A 53 -1.43 9.09 -9.42
C PHE A 53 0.08 9.34 -9.50
N VAL A 54 0.85 8.35 -9.97
CA VAL A 54 2.32 8.43 -10.02
C VAL A 54 2.84 8.59 -11.45
N ARG A 55 2.15 8.02 -12.45
CA ARG A 55 2.55 8.08 -13.87
C ARG A 55 2.89 9.50 -14.37
N PRO A 56 2.08 10.55 -14.11
CA PRO A 56 2.42 11.90 -14.53
C PRO A 56 3.70 12.44 -13.87
N CYS A 57 3.93 12.09 -12.61
CA CYS A 57 5.13 12.51 -11.87
C CYS A 57 6.39 11.82 -12.39
N ILE A 58 6.29 10.54 -12.78
CA ILE A 58 7.39 9.83 -13.46
C ILE A 58 7.71 10.52 -14.80
N ALA A 59 6.69 10.83 -15.60
CA ALA A 59 6.86 11.50 -16.89
C ALA A 59 7.52 12.90 -16.75
N ASN A 60 7.22 13.60 -15.65
CA ASN A 60 7.76 14.93 -15.37
C ASN A 60 9.07 14.91 -14.55
N GLY A 61 9.62 13.74 -14.24
CA GLY A 61 10.87 13.59 -13.49
C GLY A 61 10.78 13.94 -11.99
N THR A 62 9.58 14.02 -11.43
CA THR A 62 9.35 14.30 -9.98
C THR A 62 9.07 13.04 -9.16
N ALA A 63 9.07 11.87 -9.80
CA ALA A 63 9.02 10.56 -9.18
C ALA A 63 9.86 9.57 -10.00
N SER A 64 10.24 8.45 -9.40
CA SER A 64 10.93 7.34 -10.06
C SER A 64 10.09 6.05 -10.04
N TYR A 65 10.48 5.10 -10.88
CA TYR A 65 9.87 3.78 -10.98
C TYR A 65 10.95 2.70 -10.91
N ILE A 66 10.75 1.73 -10.01
CA ILE A 66 11.60 0.54 -9.91
C ILE A 66 10.88 -0.61 -10.62
N PRO A 67 11.35 -1.07 -11.78
CA PRO A 67 10.76 -2.20 -12.47
C PRO A 67 11.08 -3.49 -11.71
N THR A 68 10.05 -4.17 -11.21
CA THR A 68 10.18 -5.45 -10.54
C THR A 68 8.88 -6.24 -10.60
N PHE A 69 8.97 -7.57 -10.50
CA PHE A 69 7.80 -8.43 -10.35
C PHE A 69 7.26 -8.33 -8.93
N LEU A 70 5.92 -8.34 -8.79
CA LEU A 70 5.27 -8.29 -7.48
C LEU A 70 5.74 -9.40 -6.53
N SER A 71 5.99 -10.61 -7.06
CA SER A 71 6.51 -11.74 -6.28
C SER A 71 7.96 -11.56 -5.80
N GLU A 72 8.74 -10.73 -6.49
CA GLU A 72 10.15 -10.45 -6.16
C GLU A 72 10.31 -9.22 -5.27
N MET A 73 9.25 -8.42 -5.07
CA MET A 73 9.32 -7.24 -4.19
C MET A 73 9.78 -7.56 -2.76
N PRO A 74 9.35 -8.67 -2.10
CA PRO A 74 9.86 -9.06 -0.79
C PRO A 74 11.40 -9.19 -0.75
N ARG A 75 11.99 -9.77 -1.80
CA ARG A 75 13.43 -10.00 -1.92
C ARG A 75 14.22 -8.70 -1.92
N LEU A 76 13.68 -7.63 -2.51
CA LEU A 76 14.33 -6.32 -2.52
C LEU A 76 14.60 -5.79 -1.10
N PHE A 77 13.72 -6.12 -0.15
CA PHE A 77 13.87 -5.76 1.25
C PHE A 77 14.71 -6.78 2.01
N ASP A 78 14.44 -8.08 1.83
CA ASP A 78 15.15 -9.15 2.53
C ASP A 78 16.65 -9.20 2.18
N GLU A 79 17.04 -8.84 0.95
CA GLU A 79 18.44 -8.72 0.51
C GLU A 79 19.04 -7.32 0.75
N ASN A 80 18.30 -6.42 1.40
CA ASN A 80 18.72 -5.05 1.71
C ASN A 80 19.14 -4.24 0.45
N ILE A 81 18.56 -4.55 -0.71
CA ILE A 81 18.71 -3.78 -1.95
C ILE A 81 18.00 -2.43 -1.81
N LEU A 82 16.82 -2.45 -1.17
CA LEU A 82 16.03 -1.27 -0.82
C LEU A 82 15.88 -1.20 0.70
N PRO A 83 16.86 -0.62 1.42
CA PRO A 83 16.81 -0.52 2.87
C PRO A 83 15.62 0.33 3.33
N LEU A 84 14.97 -0.09 4.42
CA LEU A 84 13.81 0.61 5.00
C LEU A 84 14.15 1.22 6.36
N ASP A 85 14.16 2.54 6.44
CA ASP A 85 14.32 3.23 7.73
C ASP A 85 13.03 3.19 8.56
N ALA A 86 11.88 3.25 7.90
CA ALA A 86 10.58 3.17 8.54
C ALA A 86 9.54 2.55 7.59
N VAL A 87 8.52 1.91 8.18
CA VAL A 87 7.33 1.45 7.47
C VAL A 87 6.07 1.98 8.16
N PHE A 88 5.13 2.48 7.36
CA PHE A 88 3.81 2.89 7.81
C PHE A 88 2.82 1.80 7.42
N ILE A 89 2.08 1.27 8.39
CA ILE A 89 1.08 0.21 8.19
C ILE A 89 -0.31 0.66 8.63
N HIS A 90 -1.33 0.06 8.03
CA HIS A 90 -2.72 0.24 8.41
C HIS A 90 -3.27 -1.09 8.91
N VAL A 91 -3.77 -1.12 10.15
CA VAL A 91 -4.18 -2.35 10.82
C VAL A 91 -5.52 -2.20 11.52
N SER A 92 -6.16 -3.34 11.77
CA SER A 92 -7.31 -3.46 12.68
C SER A 92 -6.90 -3.28 14.14
N PRO A 93 -7.85 -3.03 15.06
CA PRO A 93 -7.59 -3.04 16.50
C PRO A 93 -7.02 -4.37 16.98
N PRO A 94 -6.18 -4.37 18.04
CA PRO A 94 -5.64 -5.59 18.59
C PRO A 94 -6.74 -6.46 19.19
N ASP A 95 -6.60 -7.78 19.04
CA ASP A 95 -7.39 -8.74 19.80
C ASP A 95 -6.92 -8.85 21.27
N ARG A 96 -7.58 -9.73 22.03
CA ARG A 96 -7.24 -10.00 23.44
C ARG A 96 -5.79 -10.51 23.66
N HIS A 97 -5.12 -10.94 22.61
CA HIS A 97 -3.74 -11.43 22.64
C HIS A 97 -2.75 -10.38 22.14
N GLY A 98 -3.20 -9.15 21.85
CA GLY A 98 -2.33 -8.07 21.38
C GLY A 98 -2.02 -8.13 19.89
N TYR A 99 -2.73 -8.95 19.10
CA TYR A 99 -2.52 -9.04 17.65
C TYR A 99 -3.51 -8.18 16.87
N CYS A 100 -2.95 -7.29 16.06
CA CYS A 100 -3.65 -6.59 15.00
C CYS A 100 -3.59 -7.42 13.70
N SER A 101 -4.40 -7.05 12.70
CA SER A 101 -4.37 -7.61 11.34
C SER A 101 -4.16 -6.51 10.32
N LEU A 102 -3.25 -6.74 9.35
CA LEU A 102 -3.02 -5.94 8.14
C LEU A 102 -4.25 -5.83 7.22
N GLY A 103 -5.22 -6.73 7.41
CA GLY A 103 -6.53 -6.68 6.76
C GLY A 103 -6.45 -6.84 5.25
N VAL A 104 -6.82 -5.79 4.52
CA VAL A 104 -7.01 -5.85 3.06
C VAL A 104 -5.70 -5.89 2.25
N SER A 105 -4.55 -5.61 2.88
CA SER A 105 -3.26 -5.48 2.18
C SER A 105 -2.10 -6.11 2.95
N VAL A 106 -1.63 -7.26 2.45
CA VAL A 106 -0.46 -7.98 2.98
C VAL A 106 0.75 -7.81 2.07
N GLU A 107 0.54 -7.94 0.75
CA GLU A 107 1.52 -7.91 -0.35
C GLU A 107 2.99 -8.01 0.09
N THR A 108 3.77 -6.94 -0.09
CA THR A 108 5.17 -6.85 0.35
C THR A 108 5.32 -6.33 1.79
N THR A 109 4.21 -5.93 2.43
CA THR A 109 4.20 -5.33 3.77
C THR A 109 4.82 -6.25 4.82
N ARG A 110 4.68 -7.57 4.67
CA ARG A 110 5.32 -8.54 5.57
C ARG A 110 6.84 -8.51 5.50
N ALA A 111 7.40 -8.41 4.31
CA ALA A 111 8.83 -8.22 4.15
C ALA A 111 9.27 -6.85 4.65
N ALA A 112 8.49 -5.79 4.39
CA ALA A 112 8.78 -4.47 4.93
C ALA A 112 8.83 -4.45 6.47
N LEU A 113 7.89 -5.11 7.14
CA LEU A 113 7.86 -5.21 8.61
C LEU A 113 9.07 -5.93 9.20
N ARG A 114 9.60 -6.96 8.53
CA ARG A 114 10.77 -7.68 9.03
C ARG A 114 12.07 -6.88 8.90
N ASN A 115 12.15 -6.01 7.89
CA ASN A 115 13.40 -5.34 7.51
C ASN A 115 13.45 -3.86 7.92
N ALA A 116 12.30 -3.23 8.22
CA ALA A 116 12.26 -1.82 8.62
C ALA A 116 12.84 -1.61 10.02
N LYS A 117 13.62 -0.53 10.18
CA LYS A 117 14.15 -0.13 11.50
C LYS A 117 13.07 0.41 12.44
N LYS A 118 12.01 0.99 11.88
CA LYS A 118 10.88 1.57 12.61
C LYS A 118 9.54 1.17 12.01
N ILE A 119 8.59 0.81 12.86
CA ILE A 119 7.24 0.40 12.47
C ILE A 119 6.22 1.37 13.10
N PHE A 120 5.49 2.08 12.25
CA PHE A 120 4.44 3.00 12.65
C PHE A 120 3.09 2.50 12.16
N ALA A 121 2.10 2.39 13.05
CA ALA A 121 0.81 1.82 12.71
C ALA A 121 -0.35 2.82 12.85
N GLN A 122 -1.25 2.81 11.87
CA GLN A 122 -2.58 3.37 12.00
C GLN A 122 -3.55 2.25 12.37
N ILE A 123 -4.16 2.35 13.55
CA ILE A 123 -5.18 1.42 14.02
C ILE A 123 -6.55 1.98 13.66
N ASN A 124 -7.35 1.19 12.94
CA ASN A 124 -8.64 1.61 12.42
C ASN A 124 -9.66 0.47 12.52
N ARG A 125 -10.79 0.70 13.19
CA ARG A 125 -11.89 -0.27 13.37
C ARG A 125 -12.55 -0.71 12.07
N ASN A 126 -12.45 0.08 11.00
CA ASN A 126 -12.96 -0.28 9.68
C ASN A 126 -12.01 -1.21 8.91
N MET A 127 -10.75 -1.39 9.36
CA MET A 127 -9.86 -2.38 8.77
C MET A 127 -10.33 -3.78 9.18
N PRO A 128 -10.68 -4.67 8.24
CA PRO A 128 -11.14 -6.01 8.58
C PRO A 128 -10.01 -6.85 9.19
N ARG A 129 -10.40 -7.75 10.09
CA ARG A 129 -9.49 -8.77 10.63
C ARG A 129 -9.50 -10.00 9.72
N VAL A 130 -8.55 -10.08 8.79
CA VAL A 130 -8.46 -11.14 7.77
C VAL A 130 -7.52 -12.25 8.25
N HIS A 131 -7.80 -13.50 7.90
CA HIS A 131 -6.93 -14.65 8.20
C HIS A 131 -5.75 -14.76 7.23
N GLY A 132 -4.72 -15.53 7.60
CA GLY A 132 -3.51 -15.73 6.81
C GLY A 132 -2.29 -15.10 7.47
N ASP A 133 -1.27 -14.74 6.67
CA ASP A 133 -0.07 -14.04 7.16
C ASP A 133 -0.32 -12.53 7.33
N THR A 134 -1.39 -12.19 8.05
CA THR A 134 -1.87 -10.81 8.24
C THR A 134 -1.55 -10.27 9.64
N PHE A 135 -1.19 -11.14 10.59
CA PHE A 135 -1.11 -10.76 12.00
C PHE A 135 0.19 -10.06 12.35
N VAL A 136 0.05 -8.96 13.09
CA VAL A 136 1.16 -8.14 13.60
C VAL A 136 0.89 -7.88 15.08
N HIS A 137 1.83 -8.25 15.95
CA HIS A 137 1.68 -8.02 17.39
C HIS A 137 2.03 -6.57 17.72
N MET A 138 1.29 -5.95 18.66
CA MET A 138 1.50 -4.56 19.07
C MET A 138 2.95 -4.26 19.50
N ASN A 139 3.62 -5.21 20.17
CA ASN A 139 5.04 -5.07 20.57
C ASN A 139 6.03 -4.94 19.40
N GLN A 140 5.62 -5.24 18.16
CA GLN A 140 6.47 -5.02 16.98
C GLN A 140 6.40 -3.55 16.52
N MET A 141 5.43 -2.76 16.99
CA MET A 141 5.22 -1.38 16.57
C MET A 141 6.00 -0.43 17.48
N ASP A 142 6.77 0.49 16.89
CA ASP A 142 7.48 1.53 17.64
C ASP A 142 6.53 2.63 18.12
N ALA A 143 5.52 2.96 17.32
CA ALA A 143 4.44 3.85 17.70
C ALA A 143 3.19 3.58 16.87
N TYR A 144 2.03 4.00 17.38
CA TYR A 144 0.76 3.85 16.70
C TYR A 144 -0.16 5.04 16.97
N VAL A 145 -1.13 5.21 16.07
CA VAL A 145 -2.23 6.16 16.23
C VAL A 145 -3.54 5.45 15.98
N GLU A 146 -4.54 5.70 16.82
CA GLU A 146 -5.91 5.26 16.60
C GLU A 146 -6.64 6.31 15.76
N HIS A 147 -7.08 5.92 14.57
CA HIS A 147 -7.86 6.79 13.69
C HIS A 147 -8.81 5.95 12.84
N ASP A 148 -10.09 6.05 13.16
CA ASP A 148 -11.16 5.38 12.43
C ASP A 148 -11.54 6.22 11.20
N GLU A 149 -11.33 5.65 10.01
CA GLU A 149 -11.77 6.19 8.74
C GLU A 149 -12.28 5.07 7.82
N PRO A 150 -13.26 5.30 6.94
CA PRO A 150 -13.62 4.32 5.92
C PRO A 150 -12.40 3.94 5.07
N LEU A 151 -12.30 2.67 4.67
CA LEU A 151 -11.28 2.26 3.72
C LEU A 151 -11.60 2.83 2.33
N ILE A 152 -10.56 3.10 1.54
CA ILE A 152 -10.75 3.57 0.17
C ILE A 152 -11.42 2.49 -0.67
N GLU A 153 -12.51 2.85 -1.31
CA GLU A 153 -13.23 2.02 -2.27
C GLU A 153 -12.95 2.48 -3.71
N VAL A 154 -12.92 1.53 -4.64
CA VAL A 154 -12.83 1.81 -6.08
C VAL A 154 -14.05 1.18 -6.75
N ASP A 155 -14.89 2.02 -7.33
CA ASP A 155 -16.10 1.60 -8.02
C ASP A 155 -15.82 1.29 -9.50
N TYR A 156 -15.76 0.00 -9.83
CA TYR A 156 -15.59 -0.48 -11.20
C TYR A 156 -16.92 -0.76 -11.91
N SER A 157 -18.07 -0.52 -11.28
CA SER A 157 -19.37 -0.89 -11.85
C SER A 157 -19.83 0.04 -12.97
N LYS A 158 -19.21 1.21 -13.10
CA LYS A 158 -19.71 2.30 -13.97
C LYS A 158 -19.35 2.18 -15.45
N GLU A 159 -18.50 1.24 -15.84
CA GLU A 159 -17.93 1.21 -17.20
C GLU A 159 -17.82 -0.21 -17.77
N VAL A 160 -18.94 -0.93 -17.86
CA VAL A 160 -18.98 -2.19 -18.63
C VAL A 160 -19.62 -1.89 -19.99
N SER A 161 -18.82 -1.86 -21.06
CA SER A 161 -19.33 -1.71 -22.42
C SER A 161 -19.70 -3.06 -23.05
N ASP A 162 -20.35 -3.03 -24.21
CA ASP A 162 -20.67 -4.23 -25.00
C ASP A 162 -19.41 -5.03 -25.37
N VAL A 163 -18.25 -4.37 -25.47
CA VAL A 163 -16.96 -5.01 -25.73
C VAL A 163 -16.53 -5.85 -24.52
N GLU A 164 -16.55 -5.29 -23.30
CA GLU A 164 -16.23 -6.05 -22.08
C GLU A 164 -17.22 -7.20 -21.85
N ILE A 165 -18.51 -7.01 -22.14
CA ILE A 165 -19.52 -8.09 -22.07
C ILE A 165 -19.16 -9.23 -23.03
N THR A 166 -18.77 -8.88 -24.26
CA THR A 166 -18.40 -9.88 -25.27
C THR A 166 -17.14 -10.64 -24.85
N ILE A 167 -16.12 -9.95 -24.34
CA ILE A 167 -14.90 -10.56 -23.81
C ILE A 167 -15.24 -11.49 -22.64
N GLY A 168 -16.08 -11.03 -21.69
CA GLY A 168 -16.50 -11.81 -20.53
C GLY A 168 -17.18 -13.11 -20.92
N LYS A 169 -18.06 -13.10 -21.93
CA LYS A 169 -18.69 -14.31 -22.48
C LYS A 169 -17.66 -15.29 -23.06
N ARG A 170 -16.70 -14.79 -23.85
CA ARG A 170 -15.65 -15.63 -24.45
C ARG A 170 -14.71 -16.23 -23.40
N VAL A 171 -14.33 -15.46 -22.39
CA VAL A 171 -13.51 -15.97 -21.29
C VAL A 171 -14.26 -17.01 -20.47
N ALA A 172 -15.56 -16.80 -20.20
CA ALA A 172 -16.39 -17.75 -19.46
C ALA A 172 -16.52 -19.10 -20.19
N GLU A 173 -16.58 -19.11 -21.53
CA GLU A 173 -16.58 -20.34 -22.34
C GLU A 173 -15.31 -21.20 -22.16
N LEU A 174 -14.22 -20.62 -21.65
CA LEU A 174 -12.93 -21.30 -21.40
C LEU A 174 -12.76 -21.77 -19.94
N ILE A 175 -13.72 -21.49 -19.06
CA ILE A 175 -13.63 -21.78 -17.63
C ILE A 175 -14.52 -22.98 -17.30
N ASP A 176 -13.89 -24.13 -17.10
CA ASP A 176 -14.58 -25.35 -16.69
C ASP A 176 -15.00 -25.31 -15.21
N ASN A 177 -15.97 -26.16 -14.88
CA ASN A 177 -16.33 -26.40 -13.48
C ASN A 177 -15.12 -26.96 -12.71
N GLY A 178 -14.79 -26.33 -11.59
CA GLY A 178 -13.64 -26.72 -10.76
C GLY A 178 -12.32 -26.03 -11.13
N SER A 179 -12.28 -25.16 -12.14
CA SER A 179 -11.10 -24.32 -12.41
C SER A 179 -10.76 -23.42 -11.23
N THR A 180 -9.46 -23.28 -10.93
CA THR A 180 -8.96 -22.28 -9.97
C THR A 180 -8.72 -20.96 -10.70
N ARG A 181 -9.26 -19.86 -10.16
CA ARG A 181 -9.22 -18.52 -10.77
C ARG A 181 -8.18 -17.64 -10.06
N LYS A 182 -7.54 -16.75 -10.82
CA LYS A 182 -6.62 -15.73 -10.33
C LYS A 182 -7.04 -14.37 -10.88
#